data_AF-A0A7S2G7Z6-F1
#
_entry.id   AF-A0A7S2G7Z6-F1
#
_cell.length_a   1.000
_cell.length_b   1.000
_cell.length_c   1.000
_cell.angle_alpha   90.00
_cell.angle_beta   90.00
_cell.angle_gamma   90.00
#
_symmetry.space_group_name_H-M   'P 1'
#
loop_
_entity.id
_entity.type
_entity.pdbx_description
1 polymer ?
#
loop_
_entity_poly.entity_id
_entity_poly.type
_entity_poly.pdbx_seq_one_letter_code
_entity_poly.pdbx_strand_id
1 'polypeptide(L)'
;EERESQVSGLQPKQFGPSKSHTVQSLGSCSVYDLGQAEWATILEAHDEFMRRGSMERIFPTEDPEDKYSSLFESARYANLVLAKWLKEGGERIFQPSFAHLLPAWVPPVVSHEPC
;
A
#
# COMPACT_ATOMS: atom_id res chain seq x y z
N GLU A 1 -7.03 -48.21 6.42
CA GLU A 1 -6.73 -47.48 7.66
C GLU A 1 -6.11 -46.15 7.27
N GLU A 2 -6.98 -45.18 6.99
CA GLU A 2 -6.63 -43.80 6.68
C GLU A 2 -6.06 -43.11 7.91
N ARG A 3 -4.95 -42.38 7.76
CA ARG A 3 -4.58 -41.29 8.66
C ARG A 3 -4.14 -40.10 7.83
N GLU A 4 -5.13 -39.42 7.27
CA GLU A 4 -5.01 -38.03 6.83
C GLU A 4 -4.57 -37.21 8.05
N SER A 5 -3.29 -36.85 8.08
CA SER A 5 -2.74 -35.96 9.09
C SER A 5 -3.18 -34.55 8.76
N GLN A 6 -4.24 -34.15 9.45
CA GLN A 6 -4.85 -32.84 9.50
C GLN A 6 -3.80 -31.75 9.73
N VAL A 7 -3.44 -31.02 8.68
CA VAL A 7 -2.63 -29.80 8.78
C VAL A 7 -3.52 -28.69 9.33
N SER A 8 -3.69 -28.69 10.65
CA SER A 8 -4.31 -27.62 11.41
C SER A 8 -3.29 -26.52 11.62
N GLY A 9 -3.31 -25.46 10.79
CA GLY A 9 -2.30 -24.41 10.95
C GLY A 9 -2.30 -23.23 9.98
N LEU A 10 -3.40 -22.88 9.32
CA LEU A 10 -3.52 -21.58 8.66
C LEU A 10 -4.92 -21.04 8.91
N GLN A 11 -5.10 -20.39 10.06
CA GLN A 11 -6.24 -19.50 10.25
C GLN A 11 -6.12 -18.39 9.20
N PRO A 12 -7.08 -18.20 8.28
CA PRO A 12 -7.08 -17.02 7.43
C PRO A 12 -7.14 -15.81 8.37
N LYS A 13 -6.10 -14.98 8.34
CA LYS A 13 -6.02 -13.73 9.10
C LYS A 13 -7.31 -12.97 8.87
N GLN A 14 -8.16 -12.82 9.89
CA GLN A 14 -9.50 -12.26 9.73
C GLN A 14 -9.39 -10.89 9.05
N PHE A 15 -9.86 -10.85 7.80
CA PHE A 15 -9.79 -9.67 6.95
C PHE A 15 -10.89 -8.71 7.39
N GLY A 16 -10.52 -7.46 7.69
CA GLY A 16 -11.49 -6.40 7.97
C GLY A 16 -12.45 -6.20 6.79
N PRO A 17 -13.55 -5.45 6.98
CA PRO A 17 -14.53 -5.23 5.92
C PRO A 17 -13.85 -4.68 4.67
N SER A 18 -14.07 -5.34 3.53
CA SER A 18 -13.56 -4.93 2.22
C SER A 18 -14.16 -3.57 1.84
N LYS A 19 -13.48 -2.48 2.22
CA LYS A 19 -13.72 -1.16 1.64
C LYS A 19 -13.08 -1.14 0.27
N SER A 20 -13.85 -1.14 -0.81
CA SER A 20 -13.32 -0.94 -2.16
C SER A 20 -13.60 0.48 -2.62
N HIS A 21 -12.58 1.13 -3.16
CA HIS A 21 -12.72 2.47 -3.72
C HIS A 21 -12.72 2.39 -5.26
N THR A 22 -13.38 3.35 -5.89
CA THR A 22 -13.29 3.59 -7.33
C THR A 22 -12.38 4.77 -7.60
N VAL A 23 -12.04 4.99 -8.88
CA VAL A 23 -11.32 6.18 -9.34
C VAL A 23 -11.97 7.49 -8.83
N GLN A 24 -13.30 7.52 -8.71
CA GLN A 24 -14.05 8.71 -8.29
C GLN A 24 -14.02 8.93 -6.78
N SER A 25 -14.06 7.86 -5.98
CA SER A 25 -14.07 7.97 -4.51
C SER A 25 -12.68 8.13 -3.90
N LEU A 26 -11.62 7.80 -4.66
CA LEU A 26 -10.25 7.82 -4.15
C LEU A 26 -9.77 9.25 -3.80
N GLY A 27 -10.27 10.26 -4.52
CA GLY A 27 -9.89 11.66 -4.30
C GLY A 27 -10.33 12.24 -2.95
N SER A 28 -11.38 11.69 -2.34
CA SER A 28 -12.01 12.25 -1.13
C SER A 28 -11.76 11.47 0.16
N CYS A 29 -11.27 10.23 0.10
CA CYS A 29 -10.91 9.46 1.30
C CYS A 29 -9.50 9.82 1.81
N SER A 30 -9.10 9.38 3.00
CA SER A 30 -7.68 9.41 3.40
C SER A 30 -6.97 8.12 2.96
N VAL A 31 -5.64 8.12 2.84
CA VAL A 31 -4.82 6.93 2.65
C VAL A 31 -5.09 5.87 3.74
N TYR A 32 -5.43 6.29 4.96
CA TYR A 32 -5.75 5.40 6.07
C TYR A 32 -7.11 4.71 5.94
N ASP A 33 -8.01 5.27 5.11
CA ASP A 33 -9.33 4.69 4.85
C ASP A 33 -9.33 3.66 3.72
N LEU A 34 -8.21 3.52 3.02
CA LEU A 34 -8.07 2.64 1.87
C LEU A 34 -8.29 1.16 2.22
N GLY A 35 -8.72 0.41 1.22
CA GLY A 35 -9.00 -1.00 1.31
C GLY A 35 -7.76 -1.87 1.19
N GLN A 36 -8.00 -3.17 1.35
CA GLN A 36 -6.95 -4.16 1.27
C GLN A 36 -6.23 -4.19 -0.08
N ALA A 37 -6.96 -4.00 -1.18
CA ALA A 37 -6.38 -4.02 -2.52
C ALA A 37 -5.41 -2.85 -2.72
N GLU A 38 -5.78 -1.66 -2.26
CA GLU A 38 -4.96 -0.47 -2.38
C GLU A 38 -3.72 -0.55 -1.48
N TRP A 39 -3.86 -1.04 -0.25
CA TRP A 39 -2.71 -1.27 0.62
C TRP A 39 -1.79 -2.38 0.12
N ALA A 40 -2.30 -3.39 -0.59
CA ALA A 40 -1.43 -4.37 -1.25
C ALA A 40 -0.52 -3.67 -2.27
N THR A 41 -1.06 -2.78 -3.09
CA THR A 41 -0.28 -1.94 -4.02
C THR A 41 0.72 -1.06 -3.29
N ILE A 42 0.32 -0.42 -2.18
CA ILE A 42 1.22 0.43 -1.37
C ILE A 42 2.35 -0.39 -0.75
N LEU A 43 2.07 -1.58 -0.23
CA LEU A 43 3.06 -2.44 0.40
C LEU A 43 4.07 -2.98 -0.62
N GLU A 44 3.63 -3.37 -1.81
CA GLU A 44 4.52 -3.75 -2.92
C GLU A 44 5.44 -2.59 -3.32
N ALA A 45 4.87 -1.38 -3.44
CA ALA A 45 5.62 -0.17 -3.73
C ALA A 45 6.63 0.20 -2.64
N HIS A 46 6.28 0.02 -1.37
CA HIS A 46 7.18 0.28 -0.25
C HIS A 46 8.31 -0.76 -0.18
N ASP A 47 8.00 -2.05 -0.42
CA ASP A 47 9.03 -3.09 -0.52
C ASP A 47 10.00 -2.81 -1.67
N GLU A 48 9.49 -2.38 -2.84
CA GLU A 48 10.30 -1.90 -3.95
C GLU A 48 11.20 -0.73 -3.52
N PHE A 49 10.65 0.26 -2.81
CA PHE A 49 11.40 1.41 -2.30
C PHE A 49 12.55 0.97 -1.39
N MET A 50 12.33 0.02 -0.49
CA MET A 50 13.34 -0.51 0.42
C MET A 50 14.46 -1.26 -0.31
N ARG A 51 14.16 -1.87 -1.46
CA ARG A 51 15.12 -2.65 -2.27
C ARG A 51 15.76 -1.88 -3.42
N ARG A 52 15.41 -0.60 -3.62
CA ARG A 52 15.79 0.16 -4.83
C ARG A 52 17.27 0.53 -4.95
N GLY A 53 18.03 0.47 -3.86
CA GLY A 53 19.39 1.01 -3.82
C GLY A 53 19.40 2.50 -4.18
N SER A 54 20.07 2.86 -5.28
CA SER A 54 20.19 4.25 -5.76
C SER A 54 19.14 4.64 -6.80
N MET A 55 18.19 3.75 -7.12
CA MET A 55 17.11 4.08 -8.06
C MET A 55 16.07 4.99 -7.38
N GLU A 56 15.36 5.79 -8.17
CA GLU A 56 14.27 6.64 -7.70
C GLU A 56 13.03 6.45 -8.56
N ARG A 57 11.86 6.56 -7.92
CA ARG A 57 10.58 6.51 -8.60
C ARG A 57 10.38 7.81 -9.39
N ILE A 58 10.25 7.67 -10.71
CA ILE A 58 9.95 8.80 -11.61
C ILE A 58 8.46 8.94 -11.93
N PHE A 59 7.66 7.90 -11.67
CA PHE A 59 6.22 7.86 -11.88
C PHE A 59 5.61 6.63 -11.17
N PRO A 60 4.39 6.70 -10.60
CA PRO A 60 3.64 7.92 -10.32
C PRO A 60 4.35 8.76 -9.25
N THR A 61 4.14 10.07 -9.28
CA THR A 61 4.67 11.02 -8.30
C THR A 61 3.53 11.51 -7.39
N GLU A 62 3.85 12.35 -6.40
CA GLU A 62 2.84 13.03 -5.58
C GLU A 62 2.02 14.07 -6.37
N ASP A 63 2.50 14.45 -7.56
CA ASP A 63 1.83 15.39 -8.46
C ASP A 63 0.77 14.65 -9.30
N PRO A 64 -0.53 14.95 -9.11
CA PRO A 64 -1.58 14.36 -9.93
C PRO A 64 -1.52 14.78 -11.41
N GLU A 65 -0.87 15.92 -11.72
CA GLU A 65 -0.68 16.44 -13.08
C GLU A 65 0.71 16.11 -13.65
N ASP A 66 1.31 15.01 -13.19
CA ASP A 66 2.56 14.52 -13.76
C ASP A 66 2.49 14.41 -15.29
N LYS A 67 3.56 14.85 -15.98
CA LYS A 67 3.65 14.88 -17.45
C LYS A 67 3.37 13.54 -18.13
N TYR A 68 3.53 12.42 -17.43
CA TYR A 68 3.22 11.09 -17.97
C TYR A 68 1.73 10.75 -17.90
N SER A 69 0.95 11.40 -17.02
CA SER A 69 -0.49 11.17 -16.87
C SER A 69 -1.26 11.41 -18.16
N SER A 70 -0.89 12.44 -18.94
CA SER A 70 -1.54 12.76 -20.22
C SER A 70 -1.23 11.79 -21.36
N LEU A 71 -0.25 10.89 -21.18
CA LEU A 71 0.10 9.87 -22.18
C LEU A 71 -0.83 8.65 -22.11
N PHE A 72 -1.63 8.54 -21.06
CA PHE A 72 -2.61 7.47 -20.90
C PHE A 72 -4.00 7.98 -21.28
N GLU A 73 -4.75 7.15 -22.03
CA GLU A 73 -6.16 7.43 -22.36
C GLU A 73 -7.03 7.56 -21.11
N SER A 74 -6.70 6.81 -20.06
CA SER A 74 -7.36 6.88 -18.75
C SER A 74 -6.36 6.65 -17.62
N ALA A 75 -6.63 7.28 -16.48
CA ALA A 75 -5.82 7.11 -15.28
C ALA A 75 -5.93 5.66 -14.76
N ARG A 76 -4.78 5.00 -14.60
CA ARG A 76 -4.73 3.65 -14.01
C ARG A 76 -4.94 3.73 -12.51
N TYR A 77 -5.80 2.85 -11.99
CA TYR A 77 -6.17 2.86 -10.58
C TYR A 77 -4.96 2.74 -9.63
N ALA A 78 -4.03 1.82 -9.90
CA ALA A 78 -2.81 1.66 -9.10
C ALA A 78 -1.97 2.95 -9.07
N ASN A 79 -1.88 3.68 -10.19
CA ASN A 79 -1.14 4.94 -10.23
C ASN A 79 -1.79 5.99 -9.34
N LEU A 80 -3.12 6.06 -9.34
CA LEU A 80 -3.88 6.97 -8.48
C LEU A 80 -3.73 6.63 -7.00
N VAL A 81 -3.74 5.34 -6.66
CA VAL A 81 -3.50 4.84 -5.29
C VAL A 81 -2.11 5.26 -4.81
N LEU A 82 -1.08 5.05 -5.63
CA LEU A 82 0.28 5.41 -5.28
C LEU A 82 0.49 6.92 -5.22
N ALA A 83 -0.08 7.70 -6.16
CA ALA A 83 -0.03 9.15 -6.11
C ALA A 83 -0.69 9.70 -4.84
N LYS A 84 -1.84 9.14 -4.45
CA LYS A 84 -2.52 9.46 -3.19
C LYS A 84 -1.64 9.16 -1.98
N TRP A 85 -1.07 7.95 -1.93
CA TRP A 85 -0.18 7.55 -0.86
C TRP A 85 1.03 8.47 -0.74
N LEU A 86 1.70 8.78 -1.85
CA LEU A 86 2.85 9.70 -1.89
C LEU A 86 2.46 11.10 -1.39
N LYS A 87 1.33 11.63 -1.86
CA LYS A 87 0.78 12.92 -1.44
C LYS A 87 0.46 12.99 0.06
N GLU A 88 0.01 11.89 0.66
CA GLU A 88 -0.34 11.80 2.09
C GLU A 88 0.82 11.34 2.99
N GLY A 89 2.05 11.30 2.48
CA GLY A 89 3.23 11.04 3.29
C GLY A 89 4.19 10.02 2.72
N GLY A 90 3.76 9.25 1.72
CA GLY A 90 4.56 8.21 1.09
C GLY A 90 5.15 7.26 2.14
N GLU A 91 6.44 7.00 2.04
CA GLU A 91 7.15 6.09 2.93
C GLU A 91 7.20 6.57 4.38
N ARG A 92 6.98 7.88 4.63
CA ARG A 92 6.96 8.43 5.99
C ARG A 92 5.84 7.84 6.84
N ILE A 93 4.75 7.36 6.25
CA ILE A 93 3.64 6.75 7.01
C ILE A 93 4.04 5.42 7.67
N PHE A 94 5.16 4.84 7.24
CA PHE A 94 5.74 3.65 7.87
C PHE A 94 6.71 4.01 9.00
N GLN A 95 6.87 5.27 9.38
CA GLN A 95 7.65 5.60 10.59
C GLN A 95 6.88 5.19 11.85
N PRO A 96 7.57 4.83 12.95
CA PRO A 96 6.94 4.42 14.20
C PRO A 96 5.90 5.42 14.75
N SER A 97 6.10 6.72 14.48
CA SER A 97 5.17 7.79 14.87
C SER A 97 3.78 7.66 14.26
N PHE A 98 3.64 7.02 13.09
CA PHE A 98 2.37 6.87 12.37
C PHE A 98 1.77 5.47 12.51
N ALA A 99 2.44 4.53 13.20
CA ALA A 99 2.02 3.14 13.29
C ALA A 99 0.60 2.95 13.86
N HIS A 100 0.16 3.85 14.74
CA HIS A 100 -1.18 3.85 15.33
C HIS A 100 -2.31 4.22 14.35
N LEU A 101 -1.98 4.82 13.20
CA LEU A 101 -2.93 5.17 12.14
C LEU A 101 -3.05 4.07 11.07
N LEU A 102 -2.10 3.12 11.06
CA LEU A 102 -2.11 2.04 10.07
C LEU A 102 -3.20 1.02 10.41
N PRO A 103 -3.89 0.46 9.40
CA PRO A 103 -4.81 -0.64 9.62
C PRO A 103 -4.12 -1.82 10.31
N ALA A 104 -4.79 -2.45 11.28
CA ALA A 104 -4.20 -3.51 12.11
C ALA A 104 -3.67 -4.74 11.35
N TRP A 105 -4.10 -4.94 10.10
CA TRP A 105 -3.66 -6.03 9.24
C TRP A 105 -2.43 -5.69 8.39
N VAL A 106 -2.07 -4.40 8.29
CA VAL A 106 -0.82 -3.95 7.67
C VAL A 106 0.36 -4.45 8.52
N PRO A 107 1.40 -5.04 7.90
CA PRO A 107 2.55 -5.54 8.66
C PRO A 107 3.20 -4.43 9.50
N PRO A 108 3.60 -4.74 10.75
CA PRO A 108 4.31 -3.79 11.58
C PRO A 108 5.67 -3.47 10.96
N VAL A 109 6.11 -2.22 11.13
CA VAL A 109 7.38 -1.78 10.58
C VAL A 109 8.50 -2.28 11.47
N VAL A 110 9.40 -3.07 10.89
CA VAL A 110 10.61 -3.54 11.57
C VAL A 110 11.62 -2.40 11.55
N SER A 111 11.91 -1.84 12.72
CA SER A 111 12.96 -0.82 12.85
C SER A 111 14.31 -1.51 12.76
N HIS A 112 15.05 -1.27 11.68
CA HIS A 112 16.48 -1.58 11.66
C HIS A 112 17.20 -0.39 12.32
N GLU A 113 17.64 -0.56 13.57
CA GLU A 113 18.64 0.36 14.11
C GLU A 113 19.93 0.17 13.30
N PRO A 114 20.57 1.26 12.82
CA PRO A 114 21.88 1.16 12.24
C PRO A 114 22.87 0.74 13.33
N CYS A 115 23.53 -0.40 13.15
CA CYS A 115 24.67 -0.84 13.96
C CYS A 115 25.84 0.14 13.85
#